data_AF-A0AAU3GCE4-F1
#
_entry.id   AF-A0AAU3GCE4-F1
#
_cell.length_a   1.000
_cell.length_b   1.000
_cell.length_c   1.000
_cell.angle_alpha   90.00
_cell.angle_beta   90.00
_cell.angle_gamma   90.00
#
_symmetry.space_group_name_H-M   'P 1'
#
loop_
_entity.id
_entity.type
_entity.pdbx_description
1 polymer ?
#
loop_
_entity_poly.entity_id
_entity_poly.type
_entity_poly.pdbx_seq_one_letter_code
_entity_poly.pdbx_strand_id
1 'polypeptide(L)'
;MPRRAHGGLTVTVFRNADGGQVVEILNTGTTAVTTDLLTGGDGRATAYLTDATHSVTPVAAAHGRGGRLRADLAPRSLTTIVLGGGGHAG
;
A
#
# COMPACT_ATOMS: atom_id res chain seq x y z
N MET A 1 5.00 -13.11 15.21
CA MET A 1 6.26 -12.46 14.80
C MET A 1 6.10 -12.00 13.36
N PRO A 2 6.12 -10.69 13.02
CA PRO A 2 6.06 -10.25 11.63
C PRO A 2 7.36 -10.64 10.91
N ARG A 3 7.25 -11.25 9.72
CA ARG A 3 8.38 -11.60 8.87
C ARG A 3 9.00 -10.31 8.33
N ARG A 4 10.26 -9.99 8.68
CA ARG A 4 10.97 -8.84 8.10
C ARG A 4 11.13 -9.06 6.59
N ALA A 5 10.26 -8.44 5.80
CA ALA A 5 10.48 -8.31 4.38
C ALA A 5 11.72 -7.41 4.19
N HIS A 6 12.78 -7.95 3.57
CA HIS A 6 13.94 -7.21 3.05
C HIS A 6 14.38 -5.97 3.85
N GLY A 7 15.00 -6.15 5.02
CA GLY A 7 15.87 -5.18 5.73
C GLY A 7 15.31 -3.82 6.17
N GLY A 8 14.28 -3.27 5.52
CA GLY A 8 13.82 -1.90 5.69
C GLY A 8 12.37 -1.69 5.25
N LEU A 9 11.61 -2.75 4.98
CA LEU A 9 10.17 -2.63 4.76
C LEU A 9 9.39 -2.91 6.05
N THR A 10 8.49 -2.00 6.38
CA THR A 10 7.45 -2.20 7.40
C THR A 10 6.09 -2.00 6.74
N VAL A 11 5.16 -2.94 6.98
CA VAL A 11 3.81 -2.90 6.41
C VAL A 11 2.80 -3.00 7.53
N THR A 12 1.84 -2.08 7.55
CA THR A 12 0.68 -2.08 8.45
C THR A 12 -0.60 -2.03 7.64
N VAL A 13 -1.65 -2.70 8.11
CA VAL A 13 -2.94 -2.76 7.41
C VAL A 13 -4.07 -2.46 8.39
N PHE A 14 -4.97 -1.58 7.98
CA PHE A 14 -6.19 -1.22 8.68
C PHE A 14 -7.39 -1.60 7.82
N ARG A 15 -8.46 -2.06 8.47
CA ARG A 15 -9.76 -2.31 7.84
C ARG A 15 -10.73 -1.24 8.32
N ASN A 16 -11.37 -0.57 7.39
CA ASN A 16 -12.42 0.41 7.64
C ASN A 16 -13.76 -0.31 7.87
N ALA A 17 -14.70 0.38 8.53
CA ALA A 17 -16.02 -0.18 8.84
C ALA A 17 -16.84 -0.52 7.58
N ASP A 18 -16.60 0.19 6.47
CA ASP A 18 -17.22 -0.03 5.16
C ASP A 18 -16.58 -1.21 4.38
N GLY A 19 -15.66 -1.95 5.01
CA GLY A 19 -14.93 -3.05 4.38
C GLY A 19 -13.74 -2.61 3.51
N GLY A 20 -13.51 -1.31 3.36
CA GLY A 20 -12.30 -0.78 2.75
C GLY A 20 -11.05 -1.09 3.56
N GLN A 21 -9.88 -0.95 2.95
CA GLN A 21 -8.61 -1.16 3.63
C GLN A 21 -7.65 0.01 3.37
N VAL A 22 -6.84 0.33 4.38
CA VAL A 22 -5.70 1.22 4.26
C VAL A 22 -4.43 0.43 4.54
N VAL A 23 -3.49 0.45 3.61
CA VAL A 23 -2.18 -0.17 3.75
C VAL A 23 -1.15 0.94 3.86
N GLU A 24 -0.37 0.94 4.93
CA GLU A 24 0.77 1.83 5.11
C GLU A 24 2.05 1.03 4.94
N ILE A 25 2.92 1.49 4.03
CA ILE A 25 4.17 0.82 3.71
C ILE A 25 5.32 1.80 3.87
N LEU A 26 6.18 1.55 4.84
CA LEU A 26 7.39 2.32 5.08
C LEU A 26 8.58 1.57 4.46
N ASN A 27 9.27 2.20 3.51
CA ASN A 27 10.57 1.77 3.01
C ASN A 27 11.67 2.64 3.61
N THR A 28 12.32 2.18 4.68
CA THR A 28 13.49 2.85 5.26
C THR A 28 14.79 2.53 4.52
N GLY A 29 14.73 1.63 3.52
CA GLY A 29 15.87 1.26 2.69
C GLY A 29 16.31 2.40 1.77
N THR A 30 17.53 2.28 1.25
CA THR A 30 18.09 3.21 0.25
C THR A 30 17.85 2.77 -1.18
N THR A 31 17.15 1.65 -1.37
CA THR A 31 16.81 1.08 -2.68
C THR A 31 15.30 1.04 -2.86
N ALA A 32 14.85 1.21 -4.11
CA ALA A 32 13.46 0.94 -4.45
C ALA A 32 13.13 -0.55 -4.24
N VAL A 33 11.89 -0.85 -3.86
CA VAL A 33 11.41 -2.23 -3.68
C VAL A 33 10.07 -2.39 -4.36
N THR A 34 9.91 -3.46 -5.12
CA THR A 34 8.59 -3.93 -5.57
C THR A 34 8.14 -5.07 -4.69
N THR A 35 6.90 -5.01 -4.21
CA THR A 35 6.32 -6.06 -3.36
C THR A 35 4.91 -6.42 -3.77
N ASP A 36 4.54 -7.68 -3.56
CA ASP A 36 3.20 -8.20 -3.77
C ASP A 36 2.57 -8.50 -2.40
N LEU A 37 1.39 -7.93 -2.15
CA LEU A 37 0.62 -8.05 -0.92
C LEU A 37 -0.70 -8.76 -1.21
N LEU A 38 -1.13 -9.62 -0.30
CA LEU A 38 -2.49 -10.17 -0.33
C LEU A 38 -3.43 -9.19 0.36
N THR A 39 -4.45 -8.75 -0.37
CA THR A 39 -5.47 -7.82 0.12
C THR A 39 -6.83 -8.51 0.08
N GLY A 40 -7.68 -8.21 1.07
CA GLY A 40 -9.00 -8.81 1.16
C GLY A 40 -10.01 -8.19 0.19
N GLY A 41 -9.66 -7.08 -0.45
CA GLY A 41 -10.50 -6.37 -1.40
C GLY A 41 -10.00 -6.48 -2.85
N ASP A 42 -10.98 -6.45 -3.74
CA ASP A 42 -10.93 -6.42 -5.21
C ASP A 42 -11.22 -5.01 -5.76
N GLY A 43 -11.31 -4.02 -4.88
CA GLY A 43 -11.54 -2.62 -5.19
C GLY A 43 -10.34 -1.89 -5.80
N ARG A 44 -10.62 -0.75 -6.43
CA ARG A 44 -9.63 0.18 -6.99
C ARG A 44 -8.65 0.63 -5.90
N ALA A 45 -7.35 0.54 -6.20
CA ALA A 45 -6.28 1.06 -5.34
C ALA A 45 -5.96 2.50 -5.70
N THR A 46 -5.81 3.37 -4.69
CA THR A 46 -5.25 4.71 -4.83
C THR A 46 -4.05 4.83 -3.90
N ALA A 47 -2.92 5.30 -4.41
CA ALA A 47 -1.68 5.41 -3.65
C ALA A 47 -1.24 6.86 -3.48
N TYR A 48 -0.67 7.16 -2.31
CA TYR A 48 -0.10 8.44 -1.95
C TYR A 48 1.33 8.23 -1.45
N LEU A 49 2.25 9.10 -1.89
CA LEU A 49 3.66 9.07 -1.55
C LEU A 49 4.02 10.23 -0.63
N THR A 50 4.75 9.92 0.44
CA THR A 50 5.45 10.89 1.27
C THR A 50 6.94 10.56 1.29
N ASP A 51 7.77 11.51 0.85
CA ASP A 51 9.23 11.43 0.86
C ASP A 51 9.83 12.85 1.02
N ALA A 52 11.13 13.02 0.74
CA ALA A 52 11.81 14.32 0.86
C ALA A 52 11.29 15.41 -0.10
N THR A 53 10.59 15.02 -1.16
CA THR A 53 10.12 15.87 -2.27
C THR A 53 8.61 15.80 -2.50
N HIS A 54 7.93 14.82 -1.91
CA HIS A 54 6.49 14.61 -2.03
C HIS A 54 5.83 14.64 -0.65
N SER A 55 4.70 15.35 -0.54
CA SER A 55 3.92 15.46 0.69
C SER A 55 2.50 14.96 0.44
N VAL A 56 2.25 13.68 0.71
CA VAL A 56 0.97 12.99 0.45
C VAL A 56 0.53 13.17 -1.02
N THR A 57 1.48 12.98 -1.94
CA THR A 57 1.26 13.19 -3.37
C THR A 57 0.64 11.95 -4.00
N PRO A 58 -0.45 12.06 -4.80
CA PRO A 58 -1.01 10.92 -5.52
C PRO A 58 -0.01 10.33 -6.52
N VAL A 59 0.11 9.01 -6.58
CA VAL A 59 1.03 8.29 -7.47
C VAL A 59 0.41 7.03 -8.07
N ALA A 60 0.88 6.64 -9.26
CA ALA A 60 0.54 5.37 -9.90
C ALA A 60 1.50 4.25 -9.45
N ALA A 61 1.63 4.06 -8.14
CA ALA A 61 2.60 3.13 -7.53
C ALA A 61 1.97 1.83 -7.02
N ALA A 62 0.66 1.64 -7.22
CA ALA A 62 -0.09 0.52 -6.68
C ALA A 62 -1.11 -0.01 -7.68
N HIS A 63 -1.08 -1.32 -7.92
CA HIS A 63 -1.97 -2.00 -8.86
C HIS A 63 -2.66 -3.17 -8.15
N GLY A 64 -3.97 -3.02 -7.94
CA GLY A 64 -4.82 -4.07 -7.38
C GLY A 64 -5.43 -4.95 -8.48
N ARG A 65 -5.37 -6.28 -8.33
CA ARG A 65 -6.08 -7.24 -9.18
C ARG A 65 -6.36 -8.54 -8.43
N GLY A 66 -7.64 -8.88 -8.23
CA GLY A 66 -8.08 -10.17 -7.71
C GLY A 66 -7.50 -10.52 -6.33
N GLY A 67 -7.67 -9.63 -5.34
CA GLY A 67 -7.15 -9.82 -3.97
C GLY A 67 -5.62 -9.74 -3.84
N ARG A 68 -4.94 -9.28 -4.88
CA ARG A 68 -3.49 -9.01 -4.88
C ARG A 68 -3.24 -7.54 -5.15
N LEU A 69 -2.25 -7.00 -4.46
CA LEU A 69 -1.77 -5.64 -4.62
C LEU A 69 -0.27 -5.69 -4.91
N ARG A 70 0.12 -5.22 -6.10
CA ARG A 70 1.52 -4.96 -6.42
C ARG A 70 1.83 -3.50 -6.11
N ALA A 71 2.89 -3.24 -5.36
CA ALA A 71 3.32 -1.90 -4.99
C ALA A 71 4.79 -1.65 -5.31
N ASP A 72 5.08 -0.52 -5.96
CA ASP A 72 6.43 -0.02 -6.23
C ASP A 72 6.78 1.08 -5.22
N LEU A 73 7.80 0.83 -4.41
CA LEU A 73 8.11 1.63 -3.23
C LEU A 73 9.45 2.35 -3.45
N ALA A 74 9.39 3.68 -3.49
CA ALA A 74 10.59 4.52 -3.52
C ALA A 74 11.47 4.27 -2.27
N PRO A 75 12.78 4.52 -2.33
CA PRO A 75 13.62 4.51 -1.15
C PRO A 75 13.23 5.63 -0.17
N ARG A 76 13.40 5.40 1.13
CA ARG A 76 13.16 6.38 2.20
C ARG A 76 11.79 7.05 2.12
N SER A 77 10.75 6.25 1.91
CA SER A 77 9.40 6.76 1.71
C SER A 77 8.35 6.06 2.56
N LEU A 78 7.23 6.75 2.77
CA LEU A 78 5.97 6.18 3.21
C LEU A 78 4.99 6.19 2.03
N THR A 79 4.46 5.02 1.69
CA THR A 79 3.38 4.87 0.72
C THR A 79 2.11 4.46 1.45
N THR A 80 1.05 5.26 1.31
CA THR A 80 -0.29 4.95 1.82
C THR A 80 -1.17 4.52 0.66
N ILE A 81 -1.74 3.31 0.73
CA ILE A 81 -2.60 2.74 -0.30
C ILE A 81 -4.00 2.57 0.28
N VAL A 82 -4.99 3.19 -0.36
CA VAL A 82 -6.41 3.06 -0.02
C VAL A 82 -7.07 2.12 -1.02
N LEU A 83 -7.73 1.09 -0.49
CA LEU A 83 -8.51 0.11 -1.24
C LEU A 83 -9.99 0.31 -0.91
N GLY A 84 -10.82 0.50 -1.94
CA GLY A 84 -12.27 0.58 -1.76
C GLY A 84 -12.83 -0.72 -1.15
N GLY A 85 -13.85 -0.57 -0.29
CA GLY A 85 -14.60 -1.72 0.22
C GLY A 85 -15.46 -2.35 -0.87
N GLY A 86 -15.49 -3.69 -0.90
CA GLY A 86 -16.41 -4.45 -1.73
C GLY A 86 -17.83 -4.36 -1.20
N GLY A 87 -18.44 -3.19 -1.30
CA GLY A 87 -19.88 -3.02 -1.11
C GLY A 87 -20.58 -3.33 -2.42
N HIS A 88 -21.35 -4.43 -2.46
CA HIS A 88 -22.47 -4.49 -3.38
C HIS A 88 -23.28 -3.20 -3.21
N ALA A 89 -23.46 -2.45 -4.29
CA ALA A 89 -24.51 -1.44 -4.34
C ALA A 89 -25.81 -2.12 -3.90
N GLY A 90 -26.33 -1.71 -2.76
CA GLY A 90 -27.71 -2.01 -2.35
C GLY A 90 -28.69 -1.23 -3.21
#